data_AF-A0A9D4LM30-F1
#
_entry.id   AF-A0A9D4LM30-F1
#
_cell.length_a   1.000
_cell.length_b   1.000
_cell.length_c   1.000
_cell.angle_alpha   90.00
_cell.angle_beta   90.00
_cell.angle_gamma   90.00
#
_symmetry.space_group_name_H-M   'P 1'
#
loop_
_entity.id
_entity.type
_entity.pdbx_description
1 polymer ?
#
loop_
_entity_poly.entity_id
_entity_poly.type
_entity_poly.pdbx_seq_one_letter_code
_entity_poly.pdbx_strand_id
1 'polypeptide(L)'
;MFFFKVNGIWSTWSNYTRCTVTCGGGTRARLRKCEYTPGFQQGDACVGHNNETQQCNINMCPGRLILQVCQQGNKLVCYVKPRQYDNSRV
;
A
#
# COMPACT_ATOMS: atom_id res chain seq x y z
N MET A 1 -34.82 28.82 -12.43
CA MET A 1 -33.59 28.04 -12.69
C MET A 1 -33.56 26.89 -11.69
N PHE A 2 -33.90 25.67 -12.09
CA PHE A 2 -33.73 24.49 -11.23
C PHE A 2 -32.28 24.05 -11.34
N PHE A 3 -31.50 24.29 -10.29
CA PHE A 3 -30.14 23.76 -10.19
C PHE A 3 -30.26 22.32 -9.73
N PHE A 4 -30.27 21.38 -10.67
CA PHE A 4 -30.18 19.97 -10.33
C PHE A 4 -28.80 19.70 -9.73
N LYS A 5 -28.79 19.14 -8.53
CA LYS A 5 -27.57 18.65 -7.88
C LYS A 5 -27.32 17.23 -8.34
N VAL A 6 -26.07 16.93 -8.65
CA VAL A 6 -25.65 15.58 -9.06
C VAL A 6 -24.64 15.08 -8.05
N ASN A 7 -24.91 13.88 -7.50
CA ASN A 7 -24.03 13.26 -6.52
C ASN A 7 -22.72 12.81 -7.19
N GLY A 8 -21.64 12.86 -6.42
CA GLY A 8 -20.33 12.46 -6.88
C GLY A 8 -20.28 10.97 -7.21
N ILE A 9 -19.56 10.65 -8.28
CA ILE A 9 -19.26 9.28 -8.68
C ILE A 9 -17.77 9.01 -8.53
N TRP A 10 -17.41 7.80 -8.10
CA TRP A 10 -16.01 7.40 -8.03
C TRP A 10 -15.43 7.24 -9.44
N SER A 11 -14.28 7.86 -9.68
CA SER A 11 -13.42 7.54 -10.82
C SER A 11 -12.95 6.10 -10.74
N THR A 12 -12.39 5.60 -11.84
CA THR A 12 -11.61 4.35 -11.79
C THR A 12 -10.45 4.51 -10.81
N TRP A 13 -10.09 3.40 -10.17
CA TRP A 13 -8.90 3.34 -9.34
C TRP A 13 -7.64 3.60 -10.17
N SER A 14 -6.72 4.38 -9.61
CA SER A 14 -5.37 4.50 -10.15
C SER A 14 -4.66 3.15 -10.10
N ASN A 15 -3.57 3.05 -10.85
CA ASN A 15 -2.60 2.00 -10.61
C ASN A 15 -2.06 2.08 -9.18
N TYR A 16 -1.68 0.92 -8.63
CA TYR A 16 -0.95 0.87 -7.38
C TYR A 16 0.40 1.57 -7.53
N THR A 17 0.83 2.26 -6.48
CA THR A 17 2.21 2.74 -6.33
C THR A 17 3.17 1.55 -6.37
N ARG A 18 4.46 1.84 -6.59
CA ARG A 18 5.50 0.86 -6.31
C ARG A 18 5.40 0.41 -4.85
N CYS A 19 5.75 -0.85 -4.60
CA CYS A 19 5.85 -1.35 -3.23
C CYS A 19 6.93 -0.56 -2.48
N THR A 20 6.72 -0.25 -1.21
CA THR A 20 7.72 0.44 -0.39
C THR A 20 9.06 -0.31 -0.32
N VAL A 21 9.00 -1.65 -0.38
CA VAL A 21 10.18 -2.52 -0.28
C VAL A 21 10.15 -3.55 -1.39
N THR A 22 11.29 -4.12 -1.77
CA THR A 22 11.35 -5.22 -2.75
C THR A 22 11.18 -6.61 -2.12
N CYS A 23 11.30 -6.71 -0.79
CA CYS A 23 11.19 -7.95 -0.02
C CYS A 23 10.95 -7.68 1.47
N GLY A 24 10.55 -8.71 2.22
CA GLY A 24 10.34 -8.62 3.67
C GLY A 24 9.03 -7.97 4.08
N GLY A 25 8.08 -7.85 3.15
CA GLY A 25 6.75 -7.29 3.37
C GLY A 25 6.74 -5.76 3.40
N GLY A 26 6.22 -5.15 2.35
CA GLY A 26 5.93 -3.72 2.28
C GLY A 26 4.49 -3.44 1.93
N THR A 27 4.22 -2.19 1.58
CA THR A 27 2.88 -1.69 1.26
C THR A 27 2.88 -0.96 -0.07
N ARG A 28 1.77 -1.05 -0.79
CA ARG A 28 1.48 -0.23 -1.97
C ARG A 28 0.09 0.37 -1.83
N ALA A 29 -0.08 1.58 -2.34
CA ALA A 29 -1.32 2.31 -2.25
C ALA A 29 -1.90 2.58 -3.63
N ARG A 30 -3.21 2.75 -3.74
CA ARG A 30 -3.87 3.31 -4.92
C ARG A 30 -4.89 4.35 -4.49
N LEU A 31 -5.24 5.23 -5.42
CA LEU A 31 -6.14 6.36 -5.19
C LEU A 31 -7.27 6.35 -6.23
N ARG A 32 -8.42 6.87 -5.85
CA ARG A 32 -9.52 7.21 -6.76
C ARG A 32 -10.01 8.61 -6.45
N LYS A 33 -10.61 9.28 -7.42
CA LYS A 33 -11.16 10.62 -7.26
C LYS A 33 -12.67 10.56 -7.19
N CYS A 34 -13.27 11.43 -6.40
CA CYS A 34 -14.70 11.68 -6.48
C CYS A 34 -14.93 12.74 -7.55
N GLU A 35 -15.62 12.38 -8.62
CA GLU A 35 -15.85 13.22 -9.80
C GLU A 35 -17.31 13.68 -9.84
N TYR A 36 -17.51 14.92 -10.31
CA TYR A 36 -18.83 15.53 -10.46
C TYR A 36 -19.04 15.92 -11.92
N THR A 37 -20.29 15.83 -12.37
CA THR A 37 -20.65 16.23 -13.73
C THR A 37 -20.45 17.75 -13.90
N PRO A 38 -19.61 18.20 -14.85
CA PRO A 38 -19.44 19.62 -15.13
C PRO A 38 -20.77 20.30 -15.48
N GLY A 39 -20.97 21.54 -15.01
CA GLY A 39 -22.18 22.31 -15.29
C GLY A 39 -23.35 22.07 -14.33
N PHE A 40 -23.24 21.11 -13.41
CA PHE A 40 -24.22 20.89 -12.34
C PHE A 40 -23.69 21.36 -10.99
N GLN A 41 -24.59 21.63 -10.05
CA GLN A 41 -24.19 21.87 -8.67
C GLN A 41 -23.71 20.55 -8.05
N GLN A 42 -22.63 20.61 -7.27
CA GLN A 42 -22.13 19.47 -6.52
C GLN A 42 -23.20 19.02 -5.52
N GLY A 43 -23.69 17.78 -5.69
CA GLY A 43 -24.57 17.11 -4.74
C GLY A 43 -23.77 16.49 -3.60
N ASP A 44 -24.21 15.34 -3.13
CA ASP A 44 -23.52 14.62 -2.07
C ASP A 44 -22.17 14.08 -2.55
N ALA A 45 -21.20 14.08 -1.64
CA ALA A 45 -19.89 13.50 -1.89
C ALA A 45 -19.94 11.98 -1.97
N CYS A 46 -18.96 11.39 -2.65
CA CYS A 46 -18.85 9.94 -2.77
C CYS A 46 -18.68 9.28 -1.39
N VAL A 47 -19.48 8.25 -1.12
CA VAL A 47 -19.38 7.48 0.13
C VAL A 47 -18.21 6.49 0.05
N GLY A 48 -17.38 6.49 1.09
CA GLY A 48 -16.23 5.59 1.26
C GLY A 48 -14.87 6.26 1.11
N HIS A 49 -13.80 5.46 1.16
CA HIS A 49 -12.42 5.96 1.14
C HIS A 49 -11.94 6.24 -0.29
N ASN A 50 -11.14 7.30 -0.46
CA ASN A 50 -10.49 7.65 -1.71
C ASN A 50 -9.12 6.94 -1.88
N ASN A 51 -8.64 6.26 -0.84
CA ASN A 51 -7.37 5.55 -0.82
C ASN A 51 -7.56 4.09 -0.43
N GLU A 52 -6.68 3.25 -0.94
CA GLU A 52 -6.59 1.84 -0.55
C GLU A 52 -5.13 1.44 -0.43
N THR A 53 -4.80 0.69 0.61
CA THR A 53 -3.45 0.18 0.87
C THR A 53 -3.49 -1.32 1.00
N GLN A 54 -2.52 -2.01 0.39
CA GLN A 54 -2.38 -3.45 0.49
C GLN A 54 -0.92 -3.85 0.68
N GLN A 55 -0.70 -5.05 1.23
CA GLN A 55 0.62 -5.65 1.35
C GLN A 55 1.19 -6.06 -0.01
N CYS A 56 2.51 -6.00 -0.14
CA CYS A 56 3.25 -6.45 -1.30
C CYS A 56 4.63 -6.97 -0.88
N ASN A 57 5.25 -7.78 -1.74
CA ASN A 57 6.61 -8.29 -1.54
C ASN A 57 6.82 -8.99 -0.18
N ILE A 58 5.86 -9.83 0.21
CA ILE A 58 5.84 -10.61 1.46
C ILE A 58 6.91 -11.70 1.51
N ASN A 59 7.55 -12.00 0.39
CA ASN A 59 8.64 -12.96 0.31
C ASN A 59 9.81 -12.49 1.18
N MET A 60 10.50 -13.44 1.81
CA MET A 60 11.70 -13.15 2.57
C MET A 60 12.77 -12.50 1.68
N CYS A 61 13.50 -11.53 2.21
CA CYS A 61 14.60 -10.92 1.47
C CYS A 61 15.78 -11.87 1.29
N PRO A 62 16.49 -11.78 0.16
CA PRO A 62 17.79 -12.42 0.00
C PRO A 62 18.78 -11.76 0.97
N GLY A 63 19.20 -12.52 1.97
CA GLY A 63 20.22 -12.15 2.94
C GLY A 63 20.78 -13.41 3.55
N ARG A 64 22.02 -13.36 4.06
CA ARG A 64 22.54 -14.50 4.82
C ARG A 64 21.62 -14.70 6.03
N LEU A 65 20.93 -15.82 6.06
CA LEU A 65 20.55 -16.47 7.30
C LEU A 65 21.87 -16.85 7.99
N ILE A 66 22.48 -15.90 8.70
CA ILE A 66 23.54 -16.27 9.62
C ILE A 66 22.80 -17.02 10.72
N LEU A 67 22.86 -18.35 10.67
CA LEU A 67 22.68 -19.19 11.84
C LEU A 67 23.79 -18.76 12.82
N GLN A 68 23.61 -17.65 13.52
CA GLN A 68 24.42 -17.41 14.69
C GLN A 68 23.97 -18.48 15.67
N VAL A 69 24.83 -19.49 15.83
CA VAL A 69 24.76 -20.38 16.98
C VAL A 69 24.79 -19.46 18.18
N CYS A 70 23.64 -19.20 18.80
CA CYS A 70 23.53 -18.57 20.10
C CYS A 70 24.15 -19.61 21.08
N GLN A 71 25.48 -19.60 21.21
CA GLN A 71 26.28 -20.55 22.02
C GLN A 71 25.76 -20.54 23.46
N GLN A 72 25.44 -21.63 24.16
CA GLN A 72 25.41 -23.08 23.88
C GLN A 72 24.22 -23.67 24.68
N GLY A 73 23.41 -24.57 24.09
CA GLY A 73 22.63 -25.49 24.94
C GLY A 73 21.31 -26.05 24.40
N ASN A 74 20.52 -25.34 23.60
CA ASN A 74 19.31 -25.94 23.04
C ASN A 74 18.71 -25.07 21.92
N LYS A 75 18.49 -25.72 20.78
CA LYS A 75 17.73 -25.29 19.57
C LYS A 75 17.11 -23.88 19.62
N LEU A 76 17.86 -22.86 19.15
CA LEU A 76 17.38 -21.49 18.95
C LEU A 76 17.57 -21.09 17.49
N VAL A 77 16.48 -20.99 16.72
CA VAL A 77 16.51 -20.32 15.41
C VAL A 77 16.55 -18.81 15.67
N CYS A 78 17.74 -18.27 15.91
CA CYS A 78 17.98 -16.83 15.96
C CYS A 78 17.83 -16.29 14.52
N TYR A 79 16.65 -15.78 14.13
CA TYR A 79 16.44 -15.19 12.80
C TYR A 79 16.86 -13.72 12.81
N VAL A 80 17.77 -13.35 11.90
CA VAL A 80 18.00 -11.94 11.58
C VAL A 80 16.78 -11.49 10.79
N LYS A 81 15.98 -10.52 11.29
CA LYS A 81 15.00 -9.86 10.43
C LYS A 81 15.77 -9.24 9.27
N PRO A 82 15.59 -9.67 8.01
CA PRO A 82 16.31 -9.06 6.93
C PRO A 82 15.97 -7.57 6.87
N ARG A 83 16.96 -6.71 6.65
CA ARG A 83 16.70 -5.30 6.33
C ARG A 83 15.75 -5.28 5.15
N GLN A 84 14.57 -4.70 5.36
CA GLN A 84 13.66 -4.36 4.28
C GLN A 84 14.45 -3.52 3.26
N TYR A 85 14.54 -3.99 2.02
CA TYR A 85 15.23 -3.25 0.97
C TYR A 85 14.28 -2.21 0.40
N ASP A 86 14.43 -0.99 0.90
CA ASP A 86 13.61 0.17 0.56
C ASP A 86 13.86 0.61 -0.89
N ASN A 87 12.78 0.86 -1.63
CA ASN A 87 12.84 1.44 -2.98
C ASN A 87 13.22 2.93 -2.99
N SER A 88 13.39 3.56 -1.82
CA SER A 88 13.75 4.98 -1.65
C SER A 88 15.27 5.25 -1.68
N ARG A 89 16.10 4.21 -1.89
CA ARG A 89 17.57 4.34 -2.06
C ARG A 89 18.03 4.14 -3.51
N VAL A 90 17.23 4.62 -4.47
CA VAL A 90 17.66 4.84 -5.85
C VAL A 90 17.76 6.33 -6.09
#